data_AF-A0A821Y1R8-F1
#
_entry.id   AF-A0A821Y1R8-F1
#
_cell.length_a   1.000
_cell.length_b   1.000
_cell.length_c   1.000
_cell.angle_alpha   90.00
_cell.angle_beta   90.00
_cell.angle_gamma   90.00
#
_symmetry.space_group_name_H-M   'P 1'
#
loop_
_entity.id
_entity.type
_entity.pdbx_description
1 polymer ?
#
loop_
_entity_poly.entity_id
_entity_poly.type
_entity_poly.pdbx_seq_one_letter_code
_entity_poly.pdbx_strand_id
1 'polypeptide(L)' 'MASKKPNVIFVLGGPGAGKGTQCVRIAEKYGYVHLSAGDLLREEAAKPDSALGHEINEHIKNGS' A
#
# COMPACT_ATOMS: atom_id res chain seq x y z
N MET A 1 -4.75 28.27 -12.77
CA MET A 1 -5.85 27.35 -12.40
C MET A 1 -5.38 26.56 -11.18
N ALA A 2 -6.14 26.55 -10.08
CA ALA A 2 -5.76 25.75 -8.91
C ALA A 2 -5.99 24.27 -9.22
N SER A 3 -4.94 23.44 -9.04
CA SER A 3 -5.06 21.99 -9.17
C SER A 3 -6.04 21.48 -8.10
N LYS A 4 -7.06 20.72 -8.53
CA LYS A 4 -8.05 20.14 -7.63
C LYS A 4 -7.37 19.10 -6.73
N LYS A 5 -7.58 19.19 -5.42
CA LYS A 5 -7.03 18.21 -4.47
C LYS A 5 -7.61 16.82 -4.75
N PRO A 6 -6.80 15.75 -4.68
CA PRO A 6 -7.28 14.39 -4.88
C PRO A 6 -8.19 13.96 -3.72
N ASN A 7 -9.20 13.15 -4.01
CA ASN A 7 -10.02 12.49 -3.00
C ASN A 7 -9.30 11.23 -2.52
N VAL A 8 -9.00 11.15 -1.23
CA VAL A 8 -8.24 10.05 -0.63
C VAL A 8 -9.13 9.31 0.38
N ILE A 9 -9.14 7.98 0.29
CA ILE A 9 -9.90 7.10 1.19
C ILE A 9 -8.91 6.17 1.89
N PHE A 10 -8.91 6.19 3.23
CA PHE A 10 -8.15 5.24 4.03
C PHE A 10 -9.01 4.00 4.32
N VAL A 11 -8.46 2.82 4.05
CA VAL A 11 -9.13 1.54 4.31
C VAL A 11 -8.39 0.82 5.45
N LEU A 12 -9.07 0.67 6.58
CA LEU A 12 -8.51 0.14 7.83
C LEU A 12 -9.08 -1.24 8.17
N GLY A 13 -8.36 -2.01 8.98
CA GLY A 13 -8.76 -3.35 9.42
C GLY A 13 -7.56 -4.25 9.69
N GLY A 14 -7.76 -5.30 10.49
CA GLY A 14 -6.69 -6.23 10.90
C GLY A 14 -6.09 -7.04 9.74
N PRO A 15 -5.00 -7.79 10.01
CA PRO A 15 -4.47 -8.80 9.08
C PRO A 15 -5.57 -9.79 8.68
N GLY A 16 -5.61 -10.20 7.41
CA GLY A 16 -6.62 -11.15 6.91
C GLY A 16 -8.04 -10.59 6.71
N ALA A 17 -8.34 -9.34 7.08
CA ALA A 17 -9.68 -8.75 6.96
C ALA A 17 -10.18 -8.51 5.51
N GLY A 18 -9.41 -8.88 4.49
CA GLY A 18 -9.81 -8.77 3.07
C GLY A 18 -9.73 -7.36 2.47
N LYS A 19 -9.02 -6.41 3.12
CA LYS A 19 -8.89 -5.01 2.66
C LYS A 19 -8.41 -4.89 1.22
N GLY A 20 -7.30 -5.55 0.87
CA GLY A 20 -6.72 -5.50 -0.48
C GLY A 20 -7.71 -6.01 -1.52
N THR A 21 -8.37 -7.13 -1.26
CA THR A 21 -9.41 -7.69 -2.14
C THR A 21 -10.55 -6.69 -2.39
N GLN A 22 -11.02 -5.98 -1.35
CA GLN A 22 -12.06 -4.98 -1.53
C GLN A 22 -11.53 -3.71 -2.23
N CYS A 23 -10.30 -3.28 -1.95
CA CYS A 23 -9.69 -2.12 -2.59
C CYS A 23 -9.52 -2.31 -4.11
N VAL A 24 -9.13 -3.51 -4.56
CA VAL A 24 -9.10 -3.86 -6.00
C VAL A 24 -10.48 -3.69 -6.63
N ARG A 25 -11.53 -4.26 -6.01
CA ARG A 25 -12.91 -4.14 -6.50
C ARG A 25 -13.42 -2.70 -6.52
N ILE A 26 -13.07 -1.89 -5.52
CA ILE A 26 -13.42 -0.47 -5.44
C ILE A 26 -12.72 0.31 -6.55
N ALA A 27 -11.43 0.05 -6.79
CA ALA A 27 -10.66 0.66 -7.86
C ALA A 27 -11.29 0.37 -9.23
N GLU A 28 -11.58 -0.91 -9.52
CA GLU A 28 -12.22 -1.36 -10.76
C GLU A 28 -13.61 -0.76 -10.95
N LYS A 29 -14.45 -0.76 -9.90
CA LYS A 29 -15.85 -0.33 -10.00
C LYS A 29 -16.02 1.19 -10.06
N TYR A 30 -15.18 1.94 -9.37
CA TYR A 30 -15.37 3.39 -9.18
C TYR A 30 -14.25 4.25 -9.78
N GLY A 31 -13.29 3.65 -10.48
CA GLY A 31 -12.19 4.37 -11.13
C GLY A 31 -11.18 4.99 -10.17
N TYR A 32 -11.03 4.40 -8.98
CA TYR A 32 -10.00 4.81 -8.02
C TYR A 32 -8.66 4.15 -8.33
N VAL A 33 -7.57 4.75 -7.86
CA VAL A 33 -6.26 4.11 -7.83
C VAL A 33 -6.08 3.43 -6.49
N HIS A 34 -5.83 2.12 -6.48
CA HIS A 34 -5.46 1.41 -5.27
C HIS A 34 -3.97 1.61 -4.99
N LEU A 35 -3.67 2.21 -3.83
CA LEU A 35 -2.31 2.22 -3.26
C LEU A 35 -2.28 1.36 -2.00
N SER A 36 -1.35 0.42 -1.94
CA SER A 36 -1.14 -0.46 -0.79
C SER A 36 0.24 -0.18 -0.21
N ALA A 37 0.31 0.51 0.94
CA ALA A 37 1.58 0.80 1.59
C ALA A 37 2.39 -0.46 1.88
N GLY A 38 1.72 -1.55 2.28
CA GLY A 38 2.37 -2.83 2.53
C GLY A 38 2.97 -3.46 1.26
N ASP A 39 2.28 -3.38 0.12
CA ASP A 39 2.83 -3.91 -1.15
C ASP A 39 4.00 -3.06 -1.63
N LEU A 40 3.88 -1.73 -1.59
CA LEU A 40 4.96 -0.80 -1.95
C LEU A 40 6.22 -1.02 -1.10
N LEU A 41 6.06 -1.25 0.21
CA LEU A 41 7.18 -1.57 1.09
C LEU A 41 7.82 -2.92 0.75
N ARG A 42 7.02 -3.96 0.49
CA ARG A 42 7.54 -5.28 0.08
C ARG A 42 8.28 -5.22 -1.26
N GLU A 43 7.75 -4.45 -2.21
CA GLU A 43 8.39 -4.21 -3.50
C GLU A 43 9.73 -3.50 -3.33
N GLU A 44 9.79 -2.46 -2.51
CA GLU A 44 11.05 -1.77 -2.20
C GLU A 44 12.06 -2.69 -1.50
N ALA A 45 11.59 -3.49 -0.54
CA ALA A 45 12.42 -4.45 0.18
C ALA A 45 12.98 -5.57 -0.70
N ALA A 46 12.33 -5.87 -1.83
CA ALA A 46 12.76 -6.89 -2.77
C ALA A 46 13.73 -6.37 -3.84
N LYS A 47 13.94 -5.05 -3.94
CA LYS A 47 14.88 -4.47 -4.91
C LYS A 47 16.33 -4.80 -4.50
N PRO A 48 17.14 -5.41 -5.39
CA PRO A 48 18.53 -5.78 -5.08
C PRO A 48 19.40 -4.61 -4.60
N ASP A 49 19.19 -3.42 -5.17
CA ASP A 49 19.99 -2.22 -4.90
C ASP A 49 19.30 -1.23 -3.94
N SER A 50 18.29 -1.68 -3.19
CA SER A 50 17.61 -0.79 -2.24
C SER A 50 18.50 -0.49 -1.04
N ALA A 51 18.78 0.79 -0.82
CA ALA A 51 19.48 1.27 0.37
C ALA A 51 18.72 0.97 1.68
N LEU A 52 17.39 0.79 1.61
CA LEU A 52 16.52 0.56 2.75
C LEU A 52 15.99 -0.88 2.82
N GLY A 53 16.30 -1.74 1.85
CA GLY A 53 15.63 -3.03 1.72
C GLY A 53 15.81 -3.94 2.94
N HIS A 54 16.98 -3.90 3.58
CA HIS A 54 17.23 -4.62 4.83
C HIS A 54 16.36 -4.08 5.98
N GLU A 55 16.36 -2.76 6.20
CA GLU A 55 15.57 -2.11 7.27
C GLU A 55 14.09 -2.40 7.11
N ILE A 56 13.55 -2.24 5.89
CA ILE A 56 12.14 -2.51 5.60
C ILE A 56 11.78 -3.98 5.91
N ASN A 57 12.63 -4.94 5.51
CA ASN A 57 12.39 -6.35 5.79
C ASN A 57 12.37 -6.66 7.29
N GLU A 58 13.25 -6.05 8.08
CA GLU A 58 13.27 -6.24 9.54
C GLU A 58 11.99 -5.69 10.19
N HIS A 59 11.56 -4.48 9.81
CA HIS A 59 10.31 -3.89 10.29
C HIS A 59 9.07 -4.72 9.91
N ILE A 60 9.02 -5.23 8.67
CA ILE A 60 7.92 -6.10 8.21
C ILE A 60 7.85 -7.40 9.02
N LYS A 61 9.00 -8.05 9.30
CA LYS A 61 9.04 -9.29 10.10
C LYS A 61 8.58 -9.05 11.53
N ASN A 62 8.99 -7.92 12.12
CA ASN A 62 8.71 -7.59 13.52
C ASN A 62 7.33 -6.96 13.74
N GLY A 63 6.68 -6.48 12.67
CA GLY A 63 5.39 -5.81 12.73
C GLY A 63 5.46 -4.44 13.43
N SER A 64 6.60 -3.76 13.31
CA SER A 64 6.96 -2.52 14.02
C SER A 64 7.13 -1.34 13.08
#